data_AF-A0A3M8CLW2-F1
#
_entry.id   AF-A0A3M8CLW2-F1
#
_cell.length_a   1.000
_cell.length_b   1.000
_cell.length_c   1.000
_cell.angle_alpha   90.00
_cell.angle_beta   90.00
_cell.angle_gamma   90.00
#
_symmetry.space_group_name_H-M   'P 1'
#
loop_
_entity.id
_entity.type
_entity.pdbx_description
1 polymer ?
#
loop_
_entity_poly.entity_id
_entity_poly.type
_entity_poly.pdbx_seq_one_letter_code
_entity_poly.pdbx_strand_id
1 'polypeptide(L)'
;MLNTNITRLIINIQSSFYLVCGWCQRRWYYPNKPVILSVQDIGLFSIKRGLAYKIRTLLAVPLFDLNAEDLQAYDVVVNAFGAAPGQEHLHVEAGRVLIQALKGLARTRLIVVGGAGSLFVDEAKTVRLMDTAEFPKEYYATASNQGQNLQDLQQSADVQWTFISPAAFFDPQGKQTGSYKKGKDHLITNEKGQSYVSYADYAVAVLDEIESPQHKNERFTVVSESE
;
A
#
# COMPACT_ATOMS: atom_id res chain seq x y z
N MET A 1 -22.37 -14.14 9.31
CA MET A 1 -21.34 -15.11 8.89
C MET A 1 -20.26 -14.35 8.12
N LEU A 2 -19.19 -13.91 8.77
CA LEU A 2 -17.99 -13.36 8.09
C LEU A 2 -16.85 -14.30 8.41
N ASN A 3 -16.50 -15.14 7.44
CA ASN A 3 -15.53 -16.21 7.59
C ASN A 3 -14.42 -16.03 6.54
N THR A 4 -13.72 -14.89 6.58
CA THR A 4 -12.48 -14.68 5.82
C THR A 4 -11.31 -14.87 6.78
N ASN A 5 -10.97 -16.13 7.04
CA ASN A 5 -9.73 -16.50 7.72
C ASN A 5 -8.55 -16.24 6.77
N ILE A 6 -8.10 -14.98 6.66
CA ILE A 6 -6.82 -14.67 6.03
C ILE A 6 -5.74 -15.28 6.91
N THR A 7 -5.02 -16.25 6.36
CA THR A 7 -3.99 -17.00 7.06
C THR A 7 -2.60 -16.75 6.49
N ARG A 8 -2.49 -16.18 5.28
CA ARG A 8 -1.21 -15.99 4.60
C ARG A 8 -1.18 -14.67 3.82
N LEU A 9 -0.29 -13.76 4.23
CA LEU A 9 -0.07 -12.44 3.65
C LEU A 9 1.39 -12.30 3.24
N ILE A 10 1.71 -11.78 2.06
CA ILE A 10 3.08 -11.35 1.69
C ILE A 10 3.13 -9.83 1.47
N ILE A 11 4.13 -9.12 2.02
CA ILE A 11 4.33 -7.68 1.81
C ILE A 11 5.66 -7.44 1.10
N ASN A 12 5.68 -6.79 -0.05
CA ASN A 12 6.89 -6.41 -0.77
C ASN A 12 7.36 -5.00 -0.35
N ILE A 13 8.63 -4.86 0.04
CA ILE A 13 9.25 -3.58 0.43
C ILE A 13 10.63 -3.44 -0.24
N GLN A 14 10.93 -2.27 -0.83
CA GLN A 14 12.28 -1.92 -1.28
C GLN A 14 13.09 -1.23 -0.17
N SER A 15 14.38 -1.57 -0.07
CA SER A 15 15.32 -1.19 1.01
C SER A 15 15.44 0.31 1.31
N SER A 16 15.11 1.22 0.39
CA SER A 16 15.16 2.67 0.66
C SER A 16 14.12 3.16 1.68
N PHE A 17 13.09 2.36 1.98
CA PHE A 17 12.15 2.60 3.07
C PHE A 17 12.80 2.47 4.47
N TYR A 18 14.03 1.93 4.56
CA TYR A 18 14.73 1.73 5.83
C TYR A 18 15.28 3.01 6.46
N LEU A 19 15.43 4.12 5.72
CA LEU A 19 15.99 5.35 6.28
C LEU A 19 15.03 6.12 7.19
N VAL A 20 13.78 5.67 7.36
CA VAL A 20 12.85 6.23 8.35
C VAL A 20 12.49 5.24 9.48
N CYS A 21 13.06 4.04 9.47
CA CYS A 21 12.78 3.03 10.49
C CYS A 21 13.78 3.07 11.67
N GLY A 22 13.96 4.25 12.26
CA GLY A 22 14.79 4.46 13.46
C GLY A 22 14.15 4.00 14.79
N TRP A 23 12.97 3.38 14.78
CA TRP A 23 12.15 3.14 15.99
C TRP A 23 12.02 1.65 16.41
N CYS A 24 12.86 0.76 15.87
CA CYS A 24 12.75 -0.69 16.00
C CYS A 24 13.37 -1.31 17.29
N GLN A 25 13.21 -0.70 18.48
CA GLN A 25 13.99 -1.13 19.67
C GLN A 25 13.25 -1.41 20.98
N ARG A 26 11.91 -1.60 21.05
CA ARG A 26 11.28 -2.07 22.31
C ARG A 26 10.20 -3.15 22.13
N ARG A 27 10.25 -4.12 23.05
CA ARG A 27 9.76 -5.51 23.01
C ARG A 27 8.41 -5.71 23.70
N TRP A 28 7.39 -6.29 23.03
CA TRP A 28 6.17 -6.88 23.65
C TRP A 28 5.54 -8.00 22.77
N TYR A 29 4.80 -8.94 23.39
CA TYR A 29 4.46 -10.30 22.89
C TYR A 29 2.98 -10.65 23.08
N TYR A 30 2.28 -11.26 22.07
CA TYR A 30 1.02 -12.06 22.18
C TYR A 30 0.76 -12.87 20.86
N PRO A 31 -0.05 -13.96 20.82
CA PRO A 31 0.01 -15.00 19.79
C PRO A 31 -1.09 -14.98 18.71
N ASN A 32 -0.77 -15.64 17.58
CA ASN A 32 -1.64 -16.19 16.52
C ASN A 32 -2.16 -15.26 15.39
N LYS A 33 -1.32 -15.06 14.34
CA LYS A 33 -1.65 -15.15 12.88
C LYS A 33 -0.37 -14.99 12.03
N PRO A 34 -0.19 -15.70 10.89
CA PRO A 34 0.98 -15.56 10.03
C PRO A 34 0.90 -14.31 9.13
N VAL A 35 1.95 -13.49 9.14
CA VAL A 35 2.25 -12.53 8.06
C VAL A 35 3.61 -12.91 7.51
N ILE A 36 3.87 -12.65 6.24
CA ILE A 36 5.12 -12.93 5.54
C ILE A 36 5.54 -11.60 4.89
N LEU A 37 6.80 -11.23 5.07
CA LEU A 37 7.37 -9.97 4.59
C LEU A 37 8.42 -10.38 3.57
N SER A 38 8.34 -9.89 2.33
CA SER A 38 9.44 -9.88 1.37
C SER A 38 10.21 -8.59 1.61
N VAL A 39 11.29 -8.76 2.36
CA VAL A 39 12.23 -7.72 2.73
C VAL A 39 13.59 -8.21 2.25
N GLN A 40 14.22 -7.46 1.34
CA GLN A 40 15.67 -7.55 1.21
C GLN A 40 16.28 -6.88 2.45
N ASP A 41 16.77 -7.74 3.34
CA ASP A 41 17.50 -7.51 4.60
C ASP A 41 16.75 -7.11 5.91
N ILE A 42 16.96 -8.01 6.89
CA ILE A 42 16.60 -8.13 8.32
C ILE A 42 16.13 -6.88 9.11
N GLY A 43 15.02 -7.03 9.85
CA GLY A 43 14.67 -6.26 11.05
C GLY A 43 13.33 -6.70 11.68
N LEU A 44 13.30 -7.08 12.97
CA LEU A 44 12.12 -7.58 13.71
C LEU A 44 11.19 -6.42 14.16
N PHE A 45 9.93 -6.32 13.71
CA PHE A 45 9.03 -5.20 14.10
C PHE A 45 7.83 -5.60 15.00
N SER A 46 7.47 -4.74 15.96
CA SER A 46 6.34 -4.84 16.91
C SER A 46 5.46 -3.58 16.80
N ILE A 47 4.12 -3.72 16.71
CA ILE A 47 3.16 -2.60 16.54
C ILE A 47 2.14 -2.57 17.69
N LYS A 48 1.87 -1.37 18.22
CA LYS A 48 1.04 -1.08 19.40
C LYS A 48 -0.43 -0.79 19.01
N ARG A 49 -1.12 -1.78 18.44
CA ARG A 49 -2.60 -1.82 18.31
C ARG A 49 -3.08 -3.27 18.32
N GLY A 50 -2.94 -3.97 19.44
CA GLY A 50 -3.63 -5.24 19.73
C GLY A 50 -3.44 -6.44 18.77
N LEU A 51 -2.76 -6.27 17.63
CA LEU A 51 -2.59 -7.24 16.57
C LEU A 51 -1.09 -7.38 16.32
N ALA A 52 -0.49 -8.39 16.95
CA ALA A 52 0.89 -8.76 16.71
C ALA A 52 0.93 -9.79 15.56
N TYR A 53 1.33 -9.37 14.38
CA TYR A 53 1.57 -10.30 13.27
C TYR A 53 2.99 -10.87 13.36
N LYS A 54 3.10 -12.19 13.43
CA LYS A 54 4.40 -12.86 13.45
C LYS A 54 4.82 -13.18 12.02
N ILE A 55 5.99 -12.68 11.60
CA ILE A 55 6.61 -13.09 10.34
C ILE A 55 6.86 -14.59 10.40
N ARG A 56 6.19 -15.39 9.57
CA ARG A 56 6.35 -16.87 9.59
C ARG A 56 7.31 -17.41 8.55
N THR A 57 7.44 -16.72 7.43
CA THR A 57 8.25 -17.14 6.28
C THR A 57 8.80 -15.88 5.61
N LEU A 58 9.99 -15.96 5.05
CA LEU A 58 10.57 -14.96 4.17
C LEU A 58 10.65 -15.60 2.78
N LEU A 59 10.03 -14.99 1.78
CA LEU A 59 10.22 -15.40 0.39
C LEU A 59 11.35 -14.54 -0.20
N ALA A 60 12.51 -15.15 -0.41
CA ALA A 60 13.69 -14.51 -0.98
C ALA A 60 13.72 -14.62 -2.52
N VAL A 61 12.61 -14.28 -3.17
CA VAL A 61 12.50 -14.21 -4.63
C VAL A 61 12.50 -12.73 -5.03
N PRO A 62 13.38 -12.28 -5.96
CA PRO A 62 13.35 -10.91 -6.45
C PRO A 62 11.97 -10.57 -7.02
N LEU A 63 11.48 -9.35 -6.78
CA LEU A 63 10.15 -8.90 -7.22
C LEU A 63 9.91 -9.18 -8.70
N PHE A 64 10.89 -8.88 -9.54
CA PHE A 64 10.78 -9.00 -10.99
C PHE A 64 10.82 -10.45 -11.50
N ASP A 65 11.13 -11.41 -10.63
CA ASP A 65 11.15 -12.84 -10.93
C ASP A 65 9.93 -13.59 -10.36
N LEU A 66 9.04 -12.89 -9.64
CA LEU A 66 7.86 -13.50 -9.03
C LEU A 66 6.91 -14.07 -10.09
N ASN A 67 6.39 -15.26 -9.81
CA ASN A 67 5.40 -15.92 -10.64
C ASN A 67 4.20 -16.46 -9.82
N ALA A 68 3.27 -17.13 -10.48
CA ALA A 68 2.06 -17.63 -9.85
C ALA A 68 2.33 -18.69 -8.77
N GLU A 69 3.35 -19.54 -8.94
CA GLU A 69 3.67 -20.59 -7.96
C GLU A 69 4.15 -20.01 -6.63
N ASP A 70 4.87 -18.88 -6.71
CA ASP A 70 5.31 -18.12 -5.55
C ASP A 70 4.13 -17.52 -4.78
N LEU A 71 3.06 -17.12 -5.47
CA LEU A 71 1.98 -16.33 -4.88
C LEU A 71 0.68 -17.11 -4.58
N GLN A 72 0.46 -18.26 -5.22
CA GLN A 72 -0.78 -19.07 -5.09
C GLN A 72 -1.09 -19.52 -3.66
N ALA A 73 -0.07 -19.60 -2.81
CA ALA A 73 -0.23 -20.02 -1.43
C ALA A 73 -0.81 -18.91 -0.53
N TYR A 74 -0.86 -17.66 -0.99
CA TYR A 74 -1.21 -16.48 -0.20
C TYR A 74 -2.63 -15.99 -0.46
N ASP A 75 -3.30 -15.53 0.59
CA ASP A 75 -4.63 -14.91 0.49
C ASP A 75 -4.51 -13.44 0.05
N VAL A 76 -3.43 -12.76 0.46
CA VAL A 76 -3.17 -11.34 0.15
C VAL A 76 -1.71 -11.11 -0.18
N VAL A 77 -1.46 -10.27 -1.18
CA VAL A 77 -0.16 -9.70 -1.55
C VAL A 77 -0.25 -8.18 -1.38
N VAL A 78 0.60 -7.57 -0.56
CA VAL A 78 0.72 -6.12 -0.43
C VAL A 78 1.95 -5.65 -1.18
N ASN A 79 1.77 -4.81 -2.19
CA ASN A 79 2.83 -4.13 -2.90
C ASN A 79 3.10 -2.76 -2.24
N ALA A 80 4.17 -2.68 -1.44
CA ALA A 80 4.69 -1.42 -0.89
C ALA A 80 6.04 -1.05 -1.52
N PHE A 81 6.25 -1.44 -2.78
CA PHE A 81 7.45 -1.12 -3.53
C PHE A 81 7.59 0.39 -3.74
N GLY A 82 8.75 0.93 -3.35
CA GLY A 82 9.12 2.33 -3.55
C GLY A 82 10.33 2.43 -4.45
N ALA A 83 10.16 2.98 -5.67
CA ALA A 83 11.26 3.16 -6.59
C ALA A 83 12.25 4.22 -6.09
N ALA A 84 13.54 4.00 -6.35
CA ALA A 84 14.56 5.01 -6.10
C ALA A 84 14.41 6.18 -7.11
N PRO A 85 14.85 7.41 -6.75
CA PRO A 85 14.85 8.54 -7.68
C PRO A 85 15.56 8.21 -9.00
N GLY A 86 14.93 8.54 -10.12
CA GLY A 86 15.41 8.21 -11.46
C GLY A 86 15.09 6.78 -11.93
N GLN A 87 14.39 5.99 -11.13
CA GLN A 87 13.95 4.62 -11.44
C GLN A 87 12.43 4.46 -11.31
N GLU A 88 11.66 5.54 -11.40
CA GLU A 88 10.22 5.56 -11.13
C GLU A 88 9.40 4.66 -12.08
N HIS A 89 9.92 4.38 -13.27
CA HIS A 89 9.37 3.39 -14.21
C HIS A 89 9.20 2.00 -13.58
N LEU A 90 10.02 1.66 -12.58
CA LEU A 90 9.92 0.40 -11.84
C LEU A 90 8.60 0.24 -11.10
N HIS A 91 7.86 1.32 -10.76
CA HIS A 91 6.51 1.18 -10.22
C HIS A 91 5.56 0.49 -11.21
N VAL A 92 5.69 0.81 -12.50
CA VAL A 92 4.88 0.20 -13.57
C VAL A 92 5.31 -1.24 -13.78
N GLU A 93 6.61 -1.50 -13.87
CA GLU A 93 7.15 -2.85 -14.09
C GLU A 93 6.81 -3.81 -12.93
N ALA A 94 7.04 -3.38 -11.69
CA ALA A 94 6.65 -4.12 -10.49
C ALA A 94 5.15 -4.45 -10.48
N GLY A 95 4.33 -3.46 -10.80
CA GLY A 95 2.88 -3.62 -10.90
C GLY A 95 2.47 -4.66 -11.93
N ARG A 96 3.07 -4.62 -13.12
CA ARG A 96 2.79 -5.57 -14.21
C ARG A 96 3.24 -6.99 -13.87
N VAL A 97 4.39 -7.15 -13.23
CA VAL A 97 4.84 -8.47 -12.75
C VAL A 97 3.84 -9.07 -11.78
N LEU A 98 3.37 -8.29 -10.80
CA LEU A 98 2.38 -8.75 -9.83
C LEU A 98 1.00 -9.04 -10.46
N ILE A 99 0.53 -8.18 -11.37
CA ILE A 99 -0.70 -8.44 -12.13
C ILE A 99 -0.60 -9.76 -12.90
N GLN A 100 0.53 -9.99 -13.58
CA GLN A 100 0.75 -11.21 -14.35
C GLN A 100 0.86 -12.45 -13.46
N ALA A 101 1.60 -12.37 -12.36
CA ALA A 101 1.77 -13.47 -11.41
C ALA A 101 0.46 -13.84 -10.69
N LEU A 102 -0.45 -12.87 -10.50
CA LEU A 102 -1.73 -13.09 -9.82
C LEU A 102 -2.89 -13.42 -10.76
N LYS A 103 -2.68 -13.38 -12.07
CA LYS A 103 -3.72 -13.66 -13.07
C LYS A 103 -4.28 -15.07 -12.88
N GLY A 104 -5.59 -15.17 -12.67
CA GLY A 104 -6.29 -16.45 -12.46
C GLY A 104 -6.22 -16.99 -11.02
N LEU A 105 -5.46 -16.35 -10.12
CA LEU A 105 -5.44 -16.69 -8.70
C LEU A 105 -6.63 -16.05 -7.97
N ALA A 106 -7.84 -16.59 -8.21
CA ALA A 106 -9.10 -15.99 -7.73
C ALA A 106 -9.24 -15.88 -6.19
N ARG A 107 -8.35 -16.50 -5.42
CA ARG A 107 -8.31 -16.42 -3.94
C ARG A 107 -7.30 -15.40 -3.41
N THR A 108 -6.37 -14.94 -4.25
CA THR A 108 -5.30 -14.05 -3.83
C THR A 108 -5.64 -12.61 -4.22
N ARG A 109 -5.61 -11.70 -3.26
CA ARG A 109 -5.87 -10.28 -3.47
C ARG A 109 -4.60 -9.46 -3.47
N LEU A 110 -4.42 -8.58 -4.44
CA LEU A 110 -3.35 -7.58 -4.49
C LEU A 110 -3.80 -6.29 -3.80
N ILE A 111 -3.04 -5.78 -2.83
CA ILE A 111 -3.21 -4.45 -2.27
C ILE A 111 -1.99 -3.63 -2.64
N VAL A 112 -2.18 -2.49 -3.30
CA VAL A 112 -1.07 -1.62 -3.73
C VAL A 112 -1.07 -0.35 -2.90
N VAL A 113 0.09 -0.06 -2.30
CA VAL A 113 0.39 1.23 -1.69
C VAL A 113 0.63 2.22 -2.82
N GLY A 114 -0.36 3.08 -3.03
CA GLY A 114 -0.42 3.97 -4.19
C GLY A 114 0.27 5.31 -3.98
N GLY A 115 -0.10 6.25 -4.85
CA GLY A 115 0.27 7.66 -4.76
C GLY A 115 -0.94 8.57 -4.75
N ALA A 116 -0.80 9.76 -4.18
CA ALA A 116 -1.84 10.78 -4.14
C ALA A 116 -2.02 11.51 -5.49
N GLY A 117 -0.99 11.51 -6.34
CA GLY A 117 -0.98 12.30 -7.58
C GLY A 117 -2.09 11.97 -8.58
N SER A 118 -2.63 10.74 -8.57
CA SER A 118 -3.72 10.31 -9.44
C SER A 118 -5.13 10.58 -8.87
N LEU A 119 -5.24 11.17 -7.69
CA LEU A 119 -6.51 11.61 -7.10
C LEU A 119 -7.04 12.83 -7.84
N PHE A 120 -8.36 12.91 -8.00
CA PHE A 120 -9.02 14.04 -8.65
C PHE A 120 -9.19 15.23 -7.70
N VAL A 121 -8.97 16.44 -8.21
CA VAL A 121 -9.15 17.69 -7.44
C VAL A 121 -10.46 18.40 -7.78
N ASP A 122 -11.22 17.88 -8.74
CA ASP A 122 -12.53 18.37 -9.16
C ASP A 122 -13.59 17.27 -9.09
N GLU A 123 -14.85 17.67 -8.86
CA GLU A 123 -15.99 16.77 -8.78
C GLU A 123 -16.21 15.95 -10.06
N ALA A 124 -15.94 16.55 -11.23
CA ALA A 124 -16.14 15.93 -12.54
C ALA A 124 -15.06 14.88 -12.89
N LYS A 125 -14.05 14.68 -12.03
CA LYS A 125 -12.93 13.75 -12.23
C LYS A 125 -12.17 14.02 -13.53
N THR A 126 -11.88 15.28 -13.82
CA THR A 126 -11.21 15.72 -15.04
C THR A 126 -9.76 16.15 -14.83
N VAL A 127 -9.42 16.61 -13.62
CA VAL A 127 -8.10 17.12 -13.24
C VAL A 127 -7.56 16.27 -12.10
N ARG A 128 -6.42 15.62 -12.30
CA ARG A 128 -5.72 14.89 -11.23
C ARG A 128 -4.78 15.84 -10.51
N LEU A 129 -4.46 15.55 -9.25
CA LEU A 129 -3.55 16.35 -8.43
C LEU A 129 -2.21 16.60 -9.14
N MET A 130 -1.65 15.59 -9.81
CA MET A 130 -0.38 15.71 -10.55
C MET A 130 -0.46 16.59 -11.81
N ASP A 131 -1.66 16.90 -12.29
CA ASP A 131 -1.89 17.78 -13.45
C ASP A 131 -2.09 19.25 -13.03
N THR A 132 -2.10 19.55 -11.72
CA THR A 132 -2.24 20.92 -11.19
C THR A 132 -0.94 21.72 -11.33
N ALA A 133 -1.04 23.04 -11.43
CA ALA A 133 0.12 23.93 -11.60
C ALA A 133 1.02 23.96 -10.35
N GLU A 134 0.42 23.73 -9.18
CA GLU A 134 1.04 23.75 -7.87
C GLU A 134 1.75 22.42 -7.53
N PHE A 135 1.60 21.39 -8.36
CA PHE A 135 2.19 20.09 -8.09
C PHE A 135 3.74 20.15 -8.12
N PRO A 136 4.44 19.66 -7.07
CA PRO A 136 5.90 19.68 -7.06
C PRO A 136 6.49 18.81 -8.18
N LYS A 137 7.30 19.43 -9.03
CA LYS A 137 7.84 18.79 -10.25
C LYS A 137 8.72 17.58 -9.93
N GLU A 138 9.41 17.61 -8.78
CA GLU A 138 10.25 16.52 -8.30
C GLU A 138 9.47 15.22 -8.02
N TYR A 139 8.17 15.30 -7.74
CA TYR A 139 7.33 14.11 -7.48
C TYR A 139 6.56 13.64 -8.71
N TYR A 140 6.63 14.38 -9.82
CA TYR A 140 5.82 14.08 -11.00
C TYR A 140 6.14 12.71 -11.59
N ALA A 141 7.43 12.35 -11.66
CA ALA A 141 7.86 11.05 -12.16
C ALA A 141 7.25 9.91 -11.32
N THR A 142 7.30 9.99 -10.00
CA THR A 142 6.70 8.98 -9.11
C THR A 142 5.18 8.94 -9.26
N ALA A 143 4.53 10.11 -9.20
CA ALA A 143 3.07 10.23 -9.27
C ALA A 143 2.50 9.68 -10.59
N SER A 144 3.13 10.04 -11.72
CA SER A 144 2.71 9.59 -13.04
C SER A 144 2.89 8.08 -13.22
N ASN A 145 4.01 7.49 -12.77
CA ASN A 145 4.23 6.05 -12.86
C ASN A 145 3.33 5.23 -11.93
N GLN A 146 3.09 5.69 -10.69
CA GLN A 146 2.07 5.07 -9.83
C GLN A 146 0.66 5.23 -10.40
N GLY A 147 0.37 6.36 -11.05
CA GLY A 147 -0.87 6.59 -11.80
C GLY A 147 -1.05 5.62 -12.96
N GLN A 148 0.01 5.34 -13.71
CA GLN A 148 0.00 4.32 -14.76
C GLN A 148 -0.22 2.92 -14.17
N ASN A 149 0.41 2.58 -13.04
CA ASN A 149 0.14 1.28 -12.40
C ASN A 149 -1.34 1.14 -11.98
N LEU A 150 -1.97 2.20 -11.48
CA LEU A 150 -3.42 2.19 -11.22
C LEU A 150 -4.22 1.94 -12.51
N GLN A 151 -3.86 2.57 -13.64
CA GLN A 151 -4.53 2.32 -14.92
C GLN A 151 -4.36 0.87 -15.37
N ASP A 152 -3.17 0.30 -15.24
CA ASP A 152 -2.91 -1.11 -15.57
C ASP A 152 -3.78 -2.05 -14.70
N LEU A 153 -3.98 -1.74 -13.41
CA LEU A 153 -4.90 -2.48 -12.53
C LEU A 153 -6.36 -2.35 -12.98
N GLN A 154 -6.80 -1.13 -13.32
CA GLN A 154 -8.16 -0.89 -13.80
C GLN A 154 -8.46 -1.62 -15.12
N GLN A 155 -7.45 -1.85 -15.95
CA GLN A 155 -7.55 -2.61 -17.20
C GLN A 155 -7.33 -4.12 -17.01
N SER A 156 -6.86 -4.54 -15.84
CA SER A 156 -6.62 -5.96 -15.56
C SER A 156 -7.94 -6.72 -15.37
N ALA A 157 -8.06 -7.83 -16.09
CA ALA A 157 -9.08 -8.85 -15.86
C ALA A 157 -8.49 -9.98 -15.02
N ASP A 158 -9.35 -10.69 -14.27
CA ASP A 158 -8.99 -11.90 -13.52
C ASP A 158 -7.94 -11.72 -12.42
N VAL A 159 -7.78 -10.50 -11.91
CA VAL A 159 -6.99 -10.16 -10.72
C VAL A 159 -7.91 -9.45 -9.72
N GLN A 160 -7.82 -9.84 -8.44
CA GLN A 160 -8.49 -9.11 -7.38
C GLN A 160 -7.53 -8.08 -6.81
N TRP A 161 -7.89 -6.79 -6.88
CA TRP A 161 -6.97 -5.73 -6.47
C TRP A 161 -7.64 -4.64 -5.64
N THR A 162 -6.82 -3.90 -4.90
CA THR A 162 -7.18 -2.66 -4.22
C THR A 162 -6.01 -1.72 -4.27
N PHE A 163 -6.26 -0.48 -4.69
CA PHE A 163 -5.23 0.55 -4.70
C PHE A 163 -5.55 1.57 -3.63
N ILE A 164 -4.61 1.81 -2.72
CA ILE A 164 -4.83 2.72 -1.59
C ILE A 164 -3.97 3.95 -1.83
N SER A 165 -4.58 5.05 -2.26
CA SER A 165 -3.87 6.33 -2.37
C SER A 165 -3.65 6.90 -0.96
N PRO A 166 -2.44 7.31 -0.58
CA PRO A 166 -2.24 8.13 0.61
C PRO A 166 -2.80 9.55 0.37
N ALA A 167 -2.80 10.35 1.44
CA ALA A 167 -2.99 11.79 1.36
C ALA A 167 -1.84 12.48 0.61
N ALA A 168 -2.03 13.74 0.19
CA ALA A 168 -0.98 14.48 -0.53
C ALA A 168 0.30 14.66 0.31
N PHE A 169 0.16 14.88 1.61
CA PHE A 169 1.26 14.83 2.55
C PHE A 169 1.27 13.49 3.28
N PHE A 170 2.23 12.65 2.93
CA PHE A 170 2.37 11.31 3.48
C PHE A 170 3.57 11.27 4.44
N ASP A 171 3.29 11.39 5.74
CA ASP A 171 4.29 11.68 6.76
C ASP A 171 4.87 10.40 7.39
N PRO A 172 6.15 10.08 7.17
CA PRO A 172 6.75 8.89 7.75
C PRO A 172 7.10 9.03 9.24
N GLN A 173 7.12 10.26 9.77
CA GLN A 173 7.40 10.55 11.18
C GLN A 173 6.13 10.87 11.97
N GLY A 174 4.99 11.01 11.28
CA GLY A 174 3.70 11.28 11.87
C GLY A 174 3.30 10.25 12.93
N LYS A 175 2.69 10.72 14.01
CA LYS A 175 2.20 9.84 15.08
C LYS A 175 1.00 9.02 14.61
N GLN A 176 0.80 7.90 15.28
CA GLN A 176 -0.43 7.12 15.15
C GLN A 176 -1.53 7.81 15.97
N THR A 177 -2.46 8.49 15.29
CA THR A 177 -3.64 9.06 15.95
C THR A 177 -4.69 7.98 16.20
N GLY A 178 -4.67 6.95 15.36
CA GLY A 178 -5.55 5.81 15.47
C GLY A 178 -6.92 5.99 14.82
N SER A 179 -7.15 7.09 14.11
CA SER A 179 -8.34 7.31 13.32
C SER A 179 -7.97 7.87 11.96
N TYR A 180 -8.72 7.48 10.94
CA TYR A 180 -8.56 8.00 9.60
C TYR A 180 -9.93 8.08 8.92
N LYS A 181 -10.06 8.97 7.94
CA LYS A 181 -11.25 9.09 7.09
C LYS A 181 -10.93 8.46 5.74
N LYS A 182 -11.92 7.77 5.15
CA LYS A 182 -11.80 7.18 3.81
C LYS A 182 -12.49 8.07 2.78
N GLY A 183 -11.93 8.12 1.60
CA GLY A 183 -12.53 8.67 0.37
C GLY A 183 -12.36 7.69 -0.78
N LYS A 184 -12.87 8.04 -1.96
CA LYS A 184 -12.70 7.22 -3.18
C LYS A 184 -11.58 7.75 -4.07
N ASP A 185 -11.97 8.44 -5.13
CA ASP A 185 -11.07 8.86 -6.20
C ASP A 185 -10.60 10.31 -6.07
N HIS A 186 -11.23 11.08 -5.18
CA HIS A 186 -10.96 12.50 -4.98
C HIS A 186 -9.93 12.73 -3.89
N LEU A 187 -9.16 13.81 -4.03
CA LEU A 187 -8.35 14.33 -2.95
C LEU A 187 -9.27 14.77 -1.81
N ILE A 188 -9.03 14.23 -0.62
CA ILE A 188 -9.77 14.59 0.59
C ILE A 188 -8.85 15.28 1.59
N THR A 189 -9.45 15.99 2.53
CA THR A 189 -8.78 16.68 3.63
C THR A 189 -9.34 16.22 4.99
N ASN A 190 -8.51 16.34 6.02
CA ASN A 190 -8.87 16.10 7.40
C ASN A 190 -9.65 17.30 8.00
N GLU A 191 -9.95 17.28 9.30
CA GLU A 191 -10.76 18.36 9.94
C GLU A 191 -10.06 19.71 9.94
N LYS A 192 -8.73 19.72 9.81
CA LYS A 192 -7.91 20.92 9.70
C LYS A 192 -7.78 21.44 8.26
N GLY A 193 -8.50 20.83 7.30
CA GLY A 193 -8.41 21.19 5.89
C GLY A 193 -7.11 20.73 5.22
N GLN A 194 -6.37 19.80 5.83
CA GLN A 194 -5.10 19.30 5.31
C GLN A 194 -5.29 17.94 4.65
N SER A 195 -4.68 17.72 3.49
CA SER A 195 -4.52 16.37 2.95
C SER A 195 -3.28 15.74 3.59
N TYR A 196 -3.45 15.19 4.78
CA TYR A 196 -2.40 14.62 5.62
C TYR A 196 -2.73 13.17 5.99
N VAL A 197 -1.72 12.29 6.01
CA VAL A 197 -1.80 11.00 6.70
C VAL A 197 -0.43 10.57 7.19
N SER A 198 -0.35 10.03 8.40
CA SER A 198 0.89 9.41 8.89
C SER A 198 1.07 8.01 8.32
N TYR A 199 2.31 7.53 8.20
CA TYR A 199 2.58 6.14 7.81
C TYR A 199 1.91 5.15 8.76
N ALA A 200 1.86 5.48 10.05
CA ALA A 200 1.26 4.62 11.05
C ALA A 200 -0.27 4.49 10.86
N ASP A 201 -0.99 5.58 10.61
CA ASP A 201 -2.44 5.52 10.37
C ASP A 201 -2.78 4.94 9.00
N TYR A 202 -1.96 5.20 7.98
CA TYR A 202 -2.10 4.56 6.67
C TYR A 202 -1.91 3.04 6.75
N ALA A 203 -0.92 2.57 7.51
CA ALA A 203 -0.71 1.13 7.74
C ALA A 203 -1.91 0.49 8.43
N VAL A 204 -2.58 1.19 9.36
CA VAL A 204 -3.85 0.73 9.93
C VAL A 204 -4.93 0.61 8.85
N ALA A 205 -5.06 1.58 7.96
CA ALA A 205 -6.04 1.50 6.87
C ALA A 205 -5.80 0.31 5.92
N VAL A 206 -4.53 -0.02 5.64
CA VAL A 206 -4.16 -1.23 4.89
C VAL A 206 -4.59 -2.49 5.64
N LEU A 207 -4.28 -2.58 6.94
CA LEU A 207 -4.65 -3.73 7.77
C LEU A 207 -6.16 -3.91 7.89
N ASP A 208 -6.91 -2.83 8.10
CA ASP A 208 -8.37 -2.86 8.17
C ASP A 208 -8.97 -3.36 6.85
N GLU A 209 -8.42 -2.97 5.71
CA GLU A 209 -8.86 -3.44 4.39
C GLU A 209 -8.51 -4.91 4.13
N ILE A 210 -7.42 -5.40 4.72
CA ILE A 210 -7.08 -6.83 4.72
C ILE A 210 -8.11 -7.58 5.56
N GLU A 211 -8.31 -7.18 6.82
CA GLU A 211 -9.15 -7.93 7.76
C GLU A 211 -10.65 -7.85 7.45
N SER A 212 -11.12 -6.71 6.97
CA SER A 212 -12.51 -6.46 6.59
C SER A 212 -12.59 -5.84 5.19
N PRO A 213 -12.44 -6.65 4.13
CA PRO A 213 -12.47 -6.18 2.75
C PRO A 213 -13.71 -5.34 2.41
N GLN A 214 -13.52 -4.09 2.01
CA GLN A 214 -14.59 -3.20 1.53
C GLN A 214 -14.39 -2.76 0.07
N HIS A 215 -13.15 -2.71 -0.42
CA HIS A 215 -12.81 -2.05 -1.69
C HIS A 215 -12.26 -3.03 -2.73
N LYS A 216 -13.10 -3.91 -3.28
CA LYS A 216 -12.67 -4.89 -4.28
C LYS A 216 -12.64 -4.28 -5.68
N ASN A 217 -11.50 -4.40 -6.37
CA ASN A 217 -11.24 -3.90 -7.72
C ASN A 217 -11.54 -2.40 -7.86
N GLU A 218 -11.27 -1.65 -6.81
CA GLU A 218 -11.40 -0.21 -6.79
C GLU A 218 -10.25 0.43 -6.01
N ARG A 219 -10.14 1.74 -6.17
CA ARG A 219 -9.19 2.59 -5.47
C ARG A 219 -9.93 3.36 -4.37
N PHE A 220 -9.28 3.54 -3.23
CA PHE A 220 -9.74 4.42 -2.17
C PHE A 220 -8.57 5.24 -1.62
N THR A 221 -8.87 6.29 -0.86
CA THR A 221 -7.87 7.17 -0.26
C THR A 221 -8.13 7.37 1.23
N VAL A 222 -7.10 7.78 1.97
CA VAL A 222 -7.20 8.05 3.41
C VAL A 222 -6.50 9.33 3.84
N VAL A 223 -7.08 9.98 4.85
CA VAL A 223 -6.44 11.07 5.61
C VAL A 223 -6.55 10.79 7.11
N SER A 224 -5.56 11.23 7.87
CA SER A 224 -5.60 11.26 9.34
C SER A 224 -5.34 12.68 9.85
N GLU A 225 -5.49 12.87 11.16
CA GLU A 225 -5.17 14.15 11.78
C GLU A 225 -3.65 14.30 11.95
N SER A 226 -3.16 15.54 11.78
CA SER A 226 -1.79 15.89 12.13
C SER A 226 -1.74 16.25 13.62
N GLU A 227 -0.97 15.52 14.44
CA GLU A 227 -0.80 15.81 15.88
C GLU A 227 0.42 16.68 16.17
#